data_AF-A0AAD9Y696-F1
#
_entry.id   AF-A0AAD9Y696-F1
#
_cell.length_a   1.000
_cell.length_b   1.000
_cell.length_c   1.000
_cell.angle_alpha   90.00
_cell.angle_beta   90.00
_cell.angle_gamma   90.00
#
_symmetry.space_group_name_H-M   'P 1'
#
loop_
_entity.id
_entity.type
_entity.pdbx_description
1 polymer ?
#
loop_
_entity_poly.entity_id
_entity_poly.type
_entity_poly.pdbx_seq_one_letter_code
_entity_poly.pdbx_strand_id
1 'polypeptide(L)'
;MAEALGIAGTVLAIVELSAKIGSHCVVYYKAVKNARNDIKRIRVEIDSLQGIASNALELLEDPQGAQLKASRRHAVAVRRAESRLKLLEVELRPSSASQALSRMRIRALKWPFKSKEVEGVVKDIEQCTRTLSIGLMTVLNINEKLALNKLPTAPGASYDSQAEELSATYLPNMRVELLQKI
;
A
#
# COMPACT_ATOMS: atom_id res chain seq x y z
N MET A 1 -8.59 19.45 -15.32
CA MET A 1 -8.01 19.27 -13.98
C MET A 1 -8.59 18.01 -13.35
N ALA A 2 -8.07 16.83 -13.71
CA ALA A 2 -8.53 15.54 -13.17
C ALA A 2 -7.38 14.53 -12.96
N GLU A 3 -6.15 14.88 -13.36
CA GLU A 3 -5.00 13.95 -13.33
C GLU A 3 -4.22 14.00 -12.01
N ALA A 4 -4.54 14.94 -11.12
CA ALA A 4 -4.00 15.01 -9.76
C ALA A 4 -4.80 14.16 -8.74
N LEU A 5 -5.99 13.66 -9.12
CA LEU A 5 -6.65 12.53 -8.43
C LEU A 5 -6.01 11.21 -8.87
N GLY A 6 -4.68 11.14 -8.77
CA GLY A 6 -3.87 10.00 -9.17
C GLY A 6 -4.09 8.80 -8.23
N ILE A 7 -3.12 7.88 -8.18
CA ILE A 7 -3.20 6.71 -7.29
C ILE A 7 -3.45 7.11 -5.84
N ALA A 8 -2.91 8.24 -5.37
CA ALA A 8 -3.17 8.76 -4.03
C ALA A 8 -4.68 8.95 -3.73
N GLY A 9 -5.45 9.49 -4.69
CA GLY A 9 -6.90 9.63 -4.54
C GLY A 9 -7.62 8.29 -4.45
N THR A 10 -7.22 7.30 -5.25
CA THR A 10 -7.74 5.93 -5.18
C THR A 10 -7.38 5.25 -3.85
N VAL A 11 -6.16 5.46 -3.35
CA VAL A 11 -5.71 4.92 -2.06
C VAL A 11 -6.48 5.56 -0.90
N LEU A 12 -6.69 6.87 -0.93
CA LEU A 12 -7.54 7.57 0.04
C LEU A 12 -8.97 7.00 0.03
N ALA A 13 -9.55 6.78 -1.15
CA ALA A 13 -10.87 6.17 -1.26
C ALA A 13 -10.92 4.76 -0.64
N ILE A 14 -9.85 3.96 -0.80
CA ILE A 14 -9.72 2.65 -0.14
C ILE A 14 -9.71 2.80 1.39
N VAL A 15 -8.97 3.78 1.94
CA VAL A 15 -8.95 4.07 3.40
C VAL A 15 -10.35 4.39 3.90
N GLU A 16 -11.07 5.29 3.22
CA GLU A 16 -12.42 5.69 3.60
C GLU A 16 -13.44 4.55 3.51
N LEU A 17 -13.36 3.72 2.47
CA LEU A 17 -14.22 2.55 2.28
C LEU A 17 -13.97 1.52 3.38
N SER A 18 -12.72 1.22 3.70
CA SER A 18 -12.36 0.30 4.78
C SER A 18 -12.91 0.77 6.13
N ALA A 19 -12.81 2.06 6.44
CA ALA A 19 -13.38 2.64 7.66
C ALA A 19 -14.91 2.49 7.73
N LYS A 20 -15.62 2.73 6.62
CA LYS A 20 -17.08 2.56 6.52
C LYS A 20 -17.48 1.09 6.71
N ILE A 21 -16.79 0.17 6.04
CA ILE A 21 -17.01 -1.27 6.18
C ILE A 21 -16.79 -1.69 7.63
N GLY A 22 -15.69 -1.26 8.26
CA GLY A 22 -15.40 -1.52 9.67
C GLY A 22 -16.50 -1.03 10.61
N SER A 23 -17.06 0.15 10.34
CA SER A 23 -18.21 0.70 11.08
C SER A 23 -19.46 -0.18 10.92
N HIS A 24 -19.79 -0.61 9.70
CA HIS A 24 -20.90 -1.54 9.46
C HIS A 24 -20.69 -2.87 10.20
N CYS A 25 -19.46 -3.40 10.21
CA CYS A 25 -19.12 -4.59 10.98
C CYS A 25 -19.36 -4.41 12.49
N VAL A 26 -19.06 -3.24 13.08
CA VAL A 26 -19.38 -2.95 14.50
C VAL A 26 -20.88 -3.03 14.76
N VAL A 27 -21.68 -2.45 13.86
CA VAL A 27 -23.15 -2.44 13.97
C VAL A 27 -23.68 -3.88 13.94
N TYR A 28 -23.25 -4.69 12.96
CA TYR A 28 -23.65 -6.09 12.90
C TYR A 28 -23.15 -6.92 14.08
N TYR A 29 -21.95 -6.65 14.60
CA TYR A 29 -21.39 -7.41 15.73
C TYR A 29 -22.26 -7.28 16.99
N LYS A 30 -22.81 -6.08 17.20
CA LYS A 30 -23.74 -5.77 18.30
C LYS A 30 -25.13 -6.38 18.07
N ALA A 31 -25.57 -6.44 16.82
CA ALA A 31 -26.90 -6.89 16.43
C ALA A 31 -27.05 -8.41 16.27
N VAL A 32 -26.09 -9.07 15.62
CA VAL A 32 -26.22 -10.44 15.09
C VAL A 32 -25.23 -11.36 15.77
N LYS A 33 -25.68 -12.04 16.84
CA LYS A 33 -24.83 -12.94 17.64
C LYS A 33 -24.24 -14.09 16.81
N ASN A 34 -25.01 -14.65 15.87
CA ASN A 34 -24.62 -15.83 15.11
C ASN A 34 -23.60 -15.55 14.00
N ALA A 35 -23.41 -14.28 13.62
CA ALA A 35 -22.46 -13.87 12.58
C ALA A 35 -21.15 -13.32 13.15
N ARG A 36 -20.94 -13.36 14.48
CA ARG A 36 -19.80 -12.71 15.13
C ARG A 36 -18.44 -13.21 14.65
N ASN A 37 -18.32 -14.50 14.35
CA ASN A 37 -17.08 -15.07 13.84
C ASN A 37 -16.80 -14.56 12.42
N ASP A 38 -17.80 -14.61 11.55
CA ASP A 38 -17.71 -14.07 10.18
C ASP A 38 -17.34 -12.58 10.17
N ILE A 39 -17.99 -11.79 11.04
CA ILE A 39 -17.69 -10.36 11.19
C ILE A 39 -16.25 -10.13 11.65
N LYS A 40 -15.76 -10.91 12.62
CA LYS A 40 -14.37 -10.79 13.09
C LYS A 40 -13.38 -11.08 11.96
N ARG A 41 -13.62 -12.12 11.15
CA ARG A 41 -12.77 -12.48 10.01
C ARG A 41 -12.69 -11.33 9.01
N ILE A 42 -13.83 -10.76 8.62
CA ILE A 42 -13.87 -9.60 7.71
C ILE A 42 -13.15 -8.39 8.32
N ARG A 43 -13.33 -8.11 9.62
CA ARG A 43 -12.66 -6.97 10.28
C ARG A 43 -11.16 -7.10 10.29
N VAL A 44 -10.61 -8.27 10.59
CA VAL A 44 -9.15 -8.48 10.59
C VAL A 44 -8.56 -8.09 9.23
N GLU A 45 -9.19 -8.52 8.14
CA GLU A 45 -8.71 -8.19 6.79
C GLU A 45 -8.93 -6.72 6.42
N ILE A 46 -10.06 -6.12 6.80
CA ILE A 46 -10.33 -4.68 6.58
C ILE A 46 -9.37 -3.79 7.35
N ASP A 47 -9.09 -4.12 8.61
CA ASP A 47 -8.20 -3.34 9.47
C ASP A 47 -6.75 -3.43 8.92
N SER A 48 -6.34 -4.62 8.46
CA SER A 48 -5.06 -4.84 7.77
C SER A 48 -4.96 -4.01 6.48
N LEU A 49 -5.98 -4.06 5.63
CA LEU A 49 -6.04 -3.29 4.39
C LEU A 49 -6.01 -1.78 4.65
N GLN A 50 -6.75 -1.31 5.66
CA GLN A 50 -6.78 0.10 6.03
C GLN A 50 -5.40 0.57 6.53
N GLY A 51 -4.72 -0.23 7.35
CA GLY A 51 -3.38 0.09 7.83
C GLY A 51 -2.39 0.22 6.66
N ILE A 52 -2.38 -0.75 5.75
CA ILE A 52 -1.52 -0.72 4.56
C ILE A 52 -1.86 0.48 3.67
N ALA A 53 -3.14 0.77 3.44
CA ALA A 53 -3.57 1.91 2.63
C ALA A 53 -3.26 3.27 3.27
N SER A 54 -3.28 3.36 4.60
CA SER A 54 -2.93 4.60 5.32
C SER A 54 -1.43 4.87 5.22
N ASN A 55 -0.60 3.85 5.50
CA ASN A 55 0.86 3.96 5.33
C ASN A 55 1.22 4.30 3.87
N ALA A 56 0.51 3.72 2.91
CA ALA A 56 0.67 4.02 1.50
C ALA A 56 0.37 5.47 1.16
N LEU A 57 -0.69 6.02 1.74
CA LEU A 57 -1.09 7.40 1.52
C LEU A 57 -0.05 8.37 2.07
N GLU A 58 0.44 8.13 3.29
CA GLU A 58 1.53 8.92 3.91
C GLU A 58 2.78 8.94 3.03
N LEU A 59 3.17 7.79 2.47
CA LEU A 59 4.32 7.69 1.56
C LEU A 59 4.10 8.40 0.21
N LEU A 60 2.85 8.50 -0.26
CA LEU A 60 2.50 9.19 -1.50
C LEU A 60 2.42 10.71 -1.31
N GLU A 61 2.09 11.17 -0.10
CA GLU A 61 2.02 12.59 0.27
C GLU A 61 3.40 13.20 0.58
N ASP A 62 4.42 12.37 0.82
CA ASP A 62 5.81 12.82 0.99
C ASP A 62 6.31 13.59 -0.26
N PRO A 63 7.10 14.67 -0.11
CA PRO A 63 7.68 15.41 -1.24
C PRO A 63 8.49 14.56 -2.24
N GLN A 64 9.13 13.47 -1.78
CA GLN A 64 9.78 12.46 -2.62
C GLN A 64 8.76 11.52 -3.28
N GLY A 65 7.60 11.34 -2.63
CA GLY A 65 6.44 10.60 -3.12
C GLY A 65 5.69 11.29 -4.27
N ALA A 66 5.73 12.62 -4.36
CA ALA A 66 5.13 13.37 -5.47
C ALA A 66 5.75 13.06 -6.85
N GLN A 67 6.95 12.44 -6.90
CA GLN A 67 7.59 11.98 -8.15
C GLN A 67 7.14 10.56 -8.57
N LEU A 68 6.32 9.87 -7.76
CA LEU A 68 5.90 8.49 -7.97
C LEU A 68 4.94 8.37 -9.16
N LYS A 69 5.49 8.28 -10.38
CA LYS A 69 4.74 7.87 -11.56
C LYS A 69 4.43 6.38 -11.47
N ALA A 70 3.26 6.07 -10.98
CA ALA A 70 2.80 4.69 -11.00
C ALA A 70 2.51 4.20 -12.42
N SER A 71 2.95 2.98 -12.72
CA SER A 71 2.65 2.36 -14.02
C SER A 71 1.13 2.24 -14.22
N ARG A 72 0.68 2.40 -15.48
CA ARG A 72 -0.74 2.26 -15.86
C ARG A 72 -1.36 0.94 -15.39
N ARG A 73 -0.57 -0.15 -15.34
CA ARG A 73 -1.02 -1.47 -14.87
C ARG A 73 -1.31 -1.47 -13.36
N HIS A 74 -0.47 -0.81 -12.56
CA HIS A 74 -0.69 -0.70 -11.10
C HIS A 74 -1.91 0.17 -10.79
N ALA A 75 -2.07 1.29 -11.51
CA ALA A 75 -3.25 2.15 -11.36
C ALA A 75 -4.57 1.40 -11.65
N VAL A 76 -4.59 0.51 -12.66
CA VAL A 76 -5.75 -0.33 -12.95
C VAL A 76 -6.03 -1.33 -11.82
N ALA A 77 -4.98 -1.93 -11.24
CA ALA A 77 -5.12 -2.92 -10.20
C ALA A 77 -5.65 -2.32 -8.88
N VAL A 78 -5.13 -1.15 -8.48
CA VAL A 78 -5.60 -0.43 -7.29
C VAL A 78 -7.04 0.06 -7.47
N ARG A 79 -7.41 0.56 -8.66
CA ARG A 79 -8.82 0.91 -8.97
C ARG A 79 -9.77 -0.28 -8.94
N ARG A 80 -9.31 -1.47 -9.34
CA ARG A 80 -10.11 -2.69 -9.22
C ARG A 80 -10.37 -3.04 -7.75
N ALA A 81 -9.37 -2.85 -6.89
CA ALA A 81 -9.51 -3.06 -5.45
C ALA A 81 -10.54 -2.08 -4.84
N GLU A 82 -10.47 -0.80 -5.21
CA GLU A 82 -11.45 0.22 -4.83
C GLU A 82 -12.88 -0.18 -5.22
N SER A 83 -13.11 -0.55 -6.48
CA SER A 83 -14.44 -0.95 -6.97
C SER A 83 -15.03 -2.14 -6.21
N ARG A 84 -14.19 -3.12 -5.84
CA ARG A 84 -14.62 -4.29 -5.06
C ARG A 84 -15.00 -3.91 -3.63
N LEU A 85 -14.20 -3.06 -2.98
CA LEU A 85 -14.55 -2.54 -1.66
C LEU A 85 -15.83 -1.71 -1.69
N LYS A 86 -16.06 -0.95 -2.76
CA LYS A 86 -17.30 -0.17 -2.93
C LYS A 86 -18.52 -1.08 -3.02
N LEU A 87 -18.44 -2.19 -3.75
CA LEU A 87 -19.51 -3.18 -3.81
C LEU A 87 -19.76 -3.80 -2.42
N LEU A 88 -18.69 -4.19 -1.73
CA LEU A 88 -18.76 -4.74 -0.38
C LEU A 88 -19.39 -3.76 0.63
N GLU A 89 -19.03 -2.48 0.55
CA GLU A 89 -19.61 -1.43 1.38
C GLU A 89 -21.12 -1.33 1.19
N VAL A 90 -21.58 -1.38 -0.07
CA VAL A 90 -23.01 -1.35 -0.41
C VAL A 90 -23.74 -2.57 0.11
N GLU A 91 -23.18 -3.78 -0.01
CA GLU A 91 -23.77 -5.02 0.50
C GLU A 91 -23.85 -5.04 2.04
N LEU A 92 -22.83 -4.48 2.70
CA LEU A 92 -22.79 -4.36 4.16
C LEU A 92 -23.61 -3.17 4.68
N ARG A 93 -24.00 -2.23 3.83
CA ARG A 93 -24.73 -1.05 4.27
C ARG A 93 -26.07 -1.48 4.86
N PRO A 94 -26.35 -1.19 6.15
CA PRO A 94 -27.63 -1.52 6.73
C PRO A 94 -28.73 -0.72 6.02
N SER A 95 -29.77 -1.40 5.55
CA SER A 95 -30.90 -0.84 4.77
C SER A 95 -31.69 0.28 5.45
N SER A 96 -31.34 0.63 6.70
CA SER A 96 -31.98 1.67 7.52
C SER A 96 -31.04 2.85 7.82
N ALA A 97 -30.09 3.15 6.93
CA ALA A 97 -29.10 4.21 7.10
C ALA A 97 -29.67 5.65 7.12
N SER A 98 -30.99 5.87 7.05
CA SER A 98 -31.59 7.17 7.39
C SER A 98 -32.13 7.18 8.83
N GLN A 99 -31.43 7.96 9.65
CA GLN A 99 -31.84 8.55 10.93
C GLN A 99 -32.21 7.59 12.09
N ALA A 100 -31.34 7.62 13.10
CA ALA A 100 -31.51 7.10 14.46
C ALA A 100 -31.66 5.57 14.59
N LEU A 101 -30.52 4.90 14.82
CA LEU A 101 -30.41 3.50 15.22
C LEU A 101 -30.99 3.30 16.64
N SER A 102 -32.30 3.12 16.77
CA SER A 102 -32.91 2.74 18.04
C SER A 102 -32.45 1.32 18.45
N ARG A 103 -32.27 1.09 19.76
CA ARG A 103 -31.84 -0.22 20.32
C ARG A 103 -32.72 -1.39 19.86
N MET A 104 -34.00 -1.12 19.58
CA MET A 104 -34.95 -2.13 19.09
C MET A 104 -34.72 -2.50 17.62
N ARG A 105 -34.34 -1.54 16.75
CA ARG A 105 -34.11 -1.80 15.32
C ARG A 105 -32.75 -2.46 15.06
N ILE A 106 -31.75 -2.21 15.90
CA ILE A 106 -30.47 -2.94 15.85
C ILE A 106 -30.70 -4.45 16.00
N ARG A 107 -31.67 -4.89 16.80
CA ARG A 107 -32.00 -6.32 16.95
C ARG A 107 -32.71 -6.95 15.75
N ALA A 108 -33.20 -6.15 14.80
CA ALA A 108 -33.85 -6.63 13.58
C ALA A 108 -32.91 -6.72 12.37
N LEU A 109 -31.66 -6.28 12.51
CA LEU A 109 -30.64 -6.42 11.47
C LEU A 109 -30.36 -7.89 11.18
N LYS A 110 -30.43 -8.24 9.89
CA LYS A 110 -30.02 -9.54 9.39
C LYS A 110 -28.65 -9.40 8.75
N TRP A 111 -27.76 -10.33 9.09
CA TRP A 111 -26.46 -10.41 8.43
C TRP A 111 -26.67 -10.75 6.94
N PRO A 112 -26.08 -9.97 6.01
CA PRO A 112 -26.40 -10.09 4.59
C PRO A 112 -25.72 -11.28 3.90
N PHE A 113 -24.69 -11.89 4.53
CA PHE A 113 -23.91 -12.95 3.91
C PHE A 113 -24.18 -14.32 4.50
N LYS A 114 -24.06 -15.35 3.66
CA LYS A 114 -23.89 -16.74 4.07
C LYS A 114 -22.42 -17.01 4.37
N SER A 115 -22.14 -18.02 5.21
CA SER A 115 -20.76 -18.37 5.58
C SER A 115 -19.83 -18.63 4.38
N LYS A 116 -20.35 -19.21 3.27
CA LYS A 116 -19.58 -19.38 2.03
C LYS A 116 -19.28 -18.07 1.30
N GLU A 117 -20.19 -17.10 1.35
CA GLU A 117 -20.01 -15.78 0.75
C GLU A 117 -18.98 -14.96 1.53
N VAL A 118 -18.95 -15.10 2.86
CA VAL A 118 -17.94 -14.50 3.75
C VAL A 118 -16.53 -14.94 3.36
N GLU A 119 -16.33 -16.22 3.03
CA GLU A 119 -15.03 -16.71 2.57
C GLU A 119 -14.59 -16.01 1.27
N GLY A 120 -15.52 -15.80 0.34
CA GLY A 120 -15.28 -15.03 -0.88
C GLY A 120 -14.89 -13.59 -0.57
N VAL A 121 -15.64 -12.93 0.31
CA VAL A 121 -15.38 -11.55 0.76
C VAL A 121 -13.98 -11.43 1.40
N VAL A 122 -13.61 -12.35 2.29
CA VAL A 122 -12.29 -12.37 2.94
C VAL A 122 -11.18 -12.49 1.90
N LYS A 123 -11.26 -13.46 0.99
CA LYS A 123 -10.30 -13.63 -0.11
C LYS A 123 -10.23 -12.41 -1.01
N ASP A 124 -11.37 -11.77 -1.22
CA ASP A 124 -11.46 -10.56 -2.03
C ASP A 124 -10.67 -9.41 -1.40
N ILE A 125 -10.84 -9.19 -0.09
CA ILE A 125 -10.12 -8.18 0.68
C ILE A 125 -8.61 -8.51 0.72
N GLU A 126 -8.25 -9.77 0.96
CA GLU A 126 -6.84 -10.20 0.92
C GLU A 126 -6.21 -9.89 -0.45
N GLN A 127 -6.93 -10.16 -1.54
CA GLN A 127 -6.45 -9.88 -2.88
C GLN A 127 -6.30 -8.37 -3.12
N CYS A 128 -7.22 -7.55 -2.61
CA CYS A 128 -7.09 -6.09 -2.62
C CYS A 128 -5.82 -5.64 -1.90
N THR A 129 -5.58 -6.20 -0.70
CA THR A 129 -4.41 -5.92 0.13
C THR A 129 -3.10 -6.29 -0.56
N ARG A 130 -3.02 -7.49 -1.15
CA ARG A 130 -1.85 -7.94 -1.91
C ARG A 130 -1.60 -7.05 -3.13
N THR A 131 -2.67 -6.71 -3.86
CA THR A 131 -2.58 -5.85 -5.04
C THR A 131 -2.06 -4.46 -4.69
N LEU A 132 -2.56 -3.89 -3.60
CA LEU A 132 -2.11 -2.60 -3.08
C LEU A 132 -0.64 -2.67 -2.66
N SER A 133 -0.26 -3.67 -1.88
CA SER A 133 1.12 -3.87 -1.41
C SER A 133 2.13 -4.02 -2.55
N ILE A 134 1.82 -4.84 -3.56
CA ILE A 134 2.67 -5.01 -4.75
C ILE A 134 2.74 -3.71 -5.55
N GLY A 135 1.61 -3.02 -5.71
CA GLY A 135 1.55 -1.73 -6.40
C GLY A 135 2.45 -0.69 -5.73
N LEU A 136 2.52 -0.66 -4.40
CA LEU A 136 3.33 0.29 -3.65
C LEU A 136 4.82 -0.06 -3.68
N MET A 137 5.19 -1.31 -3.44
CA MET A 137 6.59 -1.76 -3.46
C MET A 137 7.25 -1.47 -4.81
N THR A 138 6.53 -1.71 -5.91
CA THR A 138 7.06 -1.44 -7.25
C THR A 138 7.23 0.06 -7.52
N VAL A 139 6.29 0.88 -7.03
CA VAL A 139 6.33 2.33 -7.18
C VAL A 139 7.49 2.94 -6.37
N LEU A 140 7.70 2.50 -5.13
CA LEU A 140 8.82 2.93 -4.28
C LEU A 140 10.18 2.50 -4.85
N ASN A 141 10.32 1.25 -5.29
CA ASN A 141 11.58 0.73 -5.84
C ASN A 141 12.02 1.43 -7.15
N ILE A 142 11.06 1.81 -8.00
CA ILE A 142 11.35 2.60 -9.21
C ILE A 142 11.88 4.00 -8.83
N ASN A 143 11.34 4.60 -7.77
CA ASN A 143 11.76 5.93 -7.33
C ASN A 143 13.13 5.93 -6.68
N GLU A 144 13.46 4.92 -5.87
CA GLU A 144 14.81 4.79 -5.31
C GLU A 144 15.86 4.72 -6.41
N LYS A 145 15.63 3.90 -7.45
CA LYS A 145 16.50 3.85 -8.63
C LYS A 145 16.57 5.19 -9.38
N LEU A 146 15.45 5.89 -9.51
CA LEU A 146 15.41 7.22 -10.16
C LEU A 146 16.19 8.26 -9.35
N ALA A 147 16.06 8.26 -8.02
CA ALA A 147 16.76 9.16 -7.12
C ALA A 147 18.27 8.90 -7.14
N LEU A 148 18.70 7.63 -7.14
CA LEU A 148 20.11 7.25 -7.30
C LEU A 148 20.70 7.74 -8.63
N ASN A 149 19.94 7.65 -9.73
CA ASN A 149 20.37 8.14 -11.04
C ASN A 149 20.50 9.68 -11.13
N LYS A 150 19.95 10.42 -10.15
CA LYS A 150 20.07 11.88 -10.06
C LYS A 150 21.19 12.35 -9.14
N LEU A 151 21.87 11.42 -8.45
CA LEU A 151 23.03 11.77 -7.63
C LEU A 151 24.18 12.19 -8.56
N PRO A 152 24.84 13.33 -8.30
CA PRO A 152 26.01 13.72 -9.09
C PRO A 152 27.10 12.67 -8.91
N THR A 153 27.54 12.06 -10.01
CA THR A 153 28.75 11.24 -10.02
C THR A 153 29.91 12.13 -9.57
N ALA A 154 30.52 11.79 -8.43
CA ALA A 154 31.68 12.52 -7.94
C ALA A 154 32.78 12.48 -9.02
N PRO A 155 33.42 13.62 -9.34
CA PRO A 155 34.56 13.63 -10.25
C PRO A 155 35.64 12.66 -9.73
N GLY A 156 35.96 11.62 -10.50
CA GLY A 156 36.89 10.55 -10.12
C GLY A 156 36.24 9.23 -9.67
N ALA A 157 34.90 9.15 -9.56
CA ALA A 157 34.17 7.93 -9.25
C ALA A 157 33.64 7.17 -10.47
N SER A 158 33.91 7.65 -11.70
CA SER A 158 33.63 6.87 -12.90
C SER A 158 34.70 5.79 -13.06
N TYR A 159 34.32 4.53 -12.85
CA TYR A 159 35.20 3.36 -13.02
C TYR A 159 35.72 3.19 -14.47
N ASP A 160 35.27 4.04 -15.40
CA ASP A 160 35.55 3.94 -16.83
C ASP A 160 36.59 4.97 -17.32
N SER A 161 37.18 5.76 -16.43
CA SER A 161 38.25 6.67 -16.84
C SER A 161 39.55 5.88 -17.04
N GLN A 162 39.89 5.62 -18.30
CA GLN A 162 41.24 5.27 -18.78
C GLN A 162 42.35 6.26 -18.35
N ALA A 163 42.06 7.21 -17.47
CA ALA A 163 43.01 8.11 -16.83
C ALA A 163 43.95 7.38 -15.84
N GLU A 164 43.56 6.19 -15.37
CA GLU A 164 44.41 5.38 -14.47
C GLU A 164 45.47 4.56 -15.23
N GLU A 165 45.36 4.44 -16.56
CA GLU A 165 46.32 3.68 -17.37
C GLU A 165 47.66 4.43 -17.56
N LEU A 166 47.69 5.75 -17.30
CA LEU A 166 48.89 6.59 -17.46
C LEU A 166 49.58 6.99 -16.15
N SER A 167 48.99 6.69 -14.99
CA SER A 167 49.58 6.99 -13.67
C SER A 167 50.30 5.81 -13.03
N ALA A 168 50.39 4.66 -13.70
CA ALA A 168 51.25 3.54 -13.30
C ALA A 168 52.73 3.74 -13.72
N THR A 169 53.27 4.95 -13.58
CA THR A 169 54.74 5.08 -13.52
C THR A 169 55.16 4.71 -12.11
N TYR A 170 55.34 3.41 -11.89
CA TYR A 170 55.97 2.86 -10.70
C TYR A 170 57.25 3.65 -10.41
N LEU A 171 57.30 4.37 -9.29
CA LEU A 171 58.53 4.93 -8.75
C LEU A 171 59.41 3.74 -8.31
N PRO A 172 60.57 3.50 -8.95
CA PRO A 172 61.28 2.24 -8.84
C PRO A 172 62.11 2.08 -7.56
N ASN A 173 61.70 2.66 -6.42
CA ASN A 173 62.48 2.58 -5.17
C ASN A 173 61.67 2.49 -3.86
N MET A 174 60.33 2.37 -3.86
CA MET A 174 59.57 2.27 -2.60
C MET A 174 59.47 0.85 -1.99
N ARG A 175 60.32 -0.11 -2.41
CA ARG A 175 60.26 -1.50 -1.90
C ARG A 175 61.45 -1.92 -1.04
N VAL A 176 62.20 -0.97 -0.44
CA VAL A 176 63.37 -1.34 0.40
C VAL A 176 63.28 -0.84 1.85
N GLU A 177 62.43 0.14 2.19
CA GLU A 177 62.45 0.70 3.57
C GLU A 177 61.64 -0.07 4.62
N LEU A 178 60.78 -1.03 4.22
CA LEU A 178 59.95 -1.79 5.19
C LEU A 178 60.65 -3.01 5.81
N LEU A 179 61.87 -3.36 5.38
CA LEU A 179 62.60 -4.52 5.89
C LEU A 179 63.72 -4.18 6.89
N GLN A 180 63.89 -2.92 7.28
CA GLN A 180 64.92 -2.51 8.23
C GLN A 180 64.41 -2.33 9.68
N LYS A 181 63.20 -2.83 9.98
CA LYS A 181 62.57 -2.76 11.31
C LYS A 181 61.99 -4.08 11.83
N ILE A 182 62.52 -5.22 11.38
CA ILE A 182 62.30 -6.52 12.03
C ILE A 182 63.65 -7.07 12.48
#